data_AF-A0A965Y4C4-F1
#
_entry.id   AF-A0A965Y4C4-F1
#
_cell.length_a   1.000
_cell.length_b   1.000
_cell.length_c   1.000
_cell.angle_alpha   90.00
_cell.angle_beta   90.00
_cell.angle_gamma   90.00
#
_symmetry.space_group_name_H-M   'P 1'
#
loop_
_entity.id
_entity.type
_entity.pdbx_description
1 polymer ?
#
loop_
_entity_poly.entity_id
_entity_poly.type
_entity_poly.pdbx_seq_one_letter_code
_entity_poly.pdbx_strand_id
1 'polypeptide(L)'
;MTDGQIEELIAIPKLLPKRNWFCMREEFGYMRLDVSLESDSKYRFFLKGRCSLVNPVDFSAILTVKLPSGESLNLIRCNGHHFHRNTMEKELLGDVCHLHKDTERYISKGVKPEGYAVEASSCL
;
A
#
# COMPACT_ATOMS: atom_id res chain seq x y z
N MET A 1 -3.40 -9.85 13.34
CA MET A 1 -2.55 -8.64 13.23
C MET A 1 -3.34 -7.51 13.86
N THR A 2 -2.79 -6.89 14.91
CA THR A 2 -3.42 -5.73 15.58
C THR A 2 -2.99 -4.42 14.93
N ASP A 3 -3.68 -3.32 15.21
CA ASP A 3 -3.29 -1.99 14.71
C ASP A 3 -1.88 -1.61 15.19
N GLY A 4 -1.56 -1.86 16.46
CA GLY A 4 -0.21 -1.64 17.01
C GLY A 4 0.87 -2.44 16.28
N GLN A 5 0.61 -3.69 15.92
CA GLN A 5 1.56 -4.49 15.12
C GLN A 5 1.73 -3.92 13.70
N ILE A 6 0.67 -3.40 13.08
CA ILE A 6 0.74 -2.76 11.76
C ILE A 6 1.61 -1.50 11.84
N GLU A 7 1.38 -0.66 12.85
CA GLU A 7 2.16 0.56 13.08
C GLU A 7 3.64 0.25 13.34
N GLU A 8 3.94 -0.74 14.18
CA GLU A 8 5.31 -1.22 14.41
C GLU A 8 5.98 -1.65 13.09
N LEU A 9 5.26 -2.43 12.26
CA LEU A 9 5.78 -2.88 10.97
C LEU A 9 6.01 -1.73 9.99
N ILE A 10 5.13 -0.71 9.98
CA ILE A 10 5.30 0.50 9.17
C ILE A 10 6.52 1.29 9.65
N ALA A 11 6.69 1.45 10.96
CA ALA A 11 7.75 2.24 11.58
C ALA A 11 9.17 1.66 11.44
N ILE A 12 9.30 0.35 11.20
CA ILE A 12 10.61 -0.28 10.92
C ILE A 12 11.33 0.48 9.80
N PRO A 13 12.59 0.94 9.98
CA PRO A 13 13.34 1.58 8.91
C PRO A 13 13.53 0.65 7.71
N LYS A 14 13.30 1.22 6.52
CA LYS A 14 13.37 0.54 5.23
C LYS A 14 14.24 1.36 4.30
N LEU A 15 15.24 0.72 3.71
CA LEU A 15 16.16 1.35 2.76
C LEU A 15 15.89 0.80 1.37
N LEU A 16 16.08 1.66 0.37
CA LEU A 16 16.19 1.21 -1.00
C LEU A 16 17.49 0.42 -1.17
N PRO A 17 17.50 -0.68 -1.93
CA PRO A 17 18.71 -1.44 -2.17
C PRO A 17 19.75 -0.58 -2.87
N LYS A 18 21.02 -0.73 -2.49
CA LYS A 18 22.13 0.11 -3.02
C LYS A 18 22.37 -0.07 -4.52
N ARG A 19 21.89 -1.15 -5.12
CA ARG A 19 21.90 -1.37 -6.58
C ARG A 19 20.50 -1.13 -7.14
N ASN A 20 20.43 -0.55 -8.33
CA ASN A 20 19.21 -0.26 -9.07
C ASN A 20 18.46 -1.55 -9.48
N TRP A 21 17.71 -2.15 -8.55
CA TRP A 21 16.83 -3.29 -8.81
C TRP A 21 15.39 -2.86 -9.05
N PHE A 22 15.17 -1.58 -9.38
CA PHE A 22 13.86 -1.11 -9.81
C PHE A 22 13.53 -1.80 -11.13
N CYS A 23 12.70 -2.84 -11.07
CA CYS A 23 12.11 -3.43 -12.26
C CYS A 23 10.91 -2.58 -12.63
N MET A 24 11.16 -1.56 -13.46
CA MET A 24 10.09 -0.82 -14.10
C MET A 24 9.66 -1.55 -15.37
N ARG A 25 8.35 -1.70 -15.55
CA ARG A 25 7.79 -2.30 -16.75
C ARG A 25 6.49 -1.63 -17.12
N GLU A 26 6.26 -1.50 -18.42
CA GLU A 26 4.94 -1.13 -18.92
C GLU A 26 4.07 -2.37 -19.02
N GLU A 27 2.89 -2.33 -18.42
CA GLU A 27 1.98 -3.47 -18.38
C GLU A 27 0.53 -2.98 -18.27
N PHE A 28 -0.32 -3.37 -19.23
CA PHE A 28 -1.74 -3.02 -19.30
C PHE A 28 -2.03 -1.50 -19.26
N GLY A 29 -1.18 -0.68 -19.87
CA GLY A 29 -1.34 0.78 -19.88
C GLY A 29 -0.85 1.50 -18.61
N TYR A 30 -0.11 0.80 -17.75
CA TYR A 30 0.51 1.37 -16.55
C TYR A 30 2.03 1.19 -16.58
N MET A 31 2.76 2.20 -16.11
CA MET A 31 4.12 2.00 -15.63
C MET A 31 4.05 1.35 -14.25
N ARG A 32 4.67 0.19 -14.09
CA ARG A 32 4.69 -0.57 -12.85
C ARG A 32 6.09 -0.61 -12.26
N LEU A 33 6.15 -0.61 -10.93
CA LEU A 33 7.37 -0.74 -10.16
C LEU A 33 7.18 -1.83 -9.11
N ASP A 34 8.17 -2.71 -8.96
CA ASP A 34 8.29 -3.59 -7.80
C ASP A 34 9.73 -3.49 -7.29
N VAL A 35 9.91 -3.20 -6.00
CA VAL A 35 11.24 -3.16 -5.37
C VAL A 35 11.20 -3.86 -4.01
N SER A 36 12.19 -4.70 -3.74
CA SER A 36 12.46 -5.24 -2.41
C SER A 36 13.18 -4.18 -1.59
N LEU A 37 12.75 -3.95 -0.35
CA LEU A 37 13.37 -3.00 0.56
C LEU A 37 14.29 -3.73 1.53
N GLU A 38 15.43 -3.12 1.83
CA GLU A 38 16.36 -3.59 2.86
C GLU A 38 15.89 -3.10 4.23
N SER A 39 16.00 -3.95 5.25
CA SER A 39 15.61 -3.63 6.62
C SER A 39 16.43 -4.48 7.58
N ASP A 40 16.82 -3.92 8.72
CA ASP A 40 17.43 -4.65 9.82
C ASP A 40 16.36 -5.32 10.69
N SER A 41 15.56 -6.20 10.06
CA SER A 41 14.54 -6.97 10.74
C SER A 41 14.39 -8.34 10.10
N LYS A 42 13.70 -9.26 10.79
CA LYS A 42 13.36 -10.59 10.24
C LYS A 42 12.33 -10.55 9.11
N TYR A 43 11.71 -9.40 8.87
CA TYR A 43 10.64 -9.24 7.89
C TYR A 43 11.20 -8.81 6.54
N ARG A 44 10.52 -9.21 5.46
CA ARG A 44 10.86 -8.73 4.11
C ARG A 44 9.82 -7.72 3.67
N PHE A 45 10.27 -6.58 3.17
CA PHE A 45 9.38 -5.51 2.73
C PHE A 45 9.50 -5.29 1.23
N PHE A 46 8.40 -4.87 0.62
CA PHE A 46 8.31 -4.54 -0.79
C PHE A 46 7.57 -3.23 -0.96
N LEU A 47 8.06 -2.39 -1.87
CA LEU A 47 7.29 -1.26 -2.39
C LEU A 47 6.83 -1.62 -3.80
N LYS A 48 5.51 -1.55 -4.02
CA LYS A 48 4.88 -1.82 -5.31
C LYS A 48 4.18 -0.56 -5.80
N GLY A 49 4.39 -0.21 -7.06
CA GLY A 49 3.82 0.97 -7.69
C GLY A 49 3.12 0.63 -9.00
N ARG A 50 2.04 1.35 -9.30
CA ARG A 50 1.54 1.51 -10.68
C ARG A 50 1.18 2.97 -10.89
N CYS A 51 1.42 3.49 -12.09
CA CYS A 51 0.96 4.80 -12.52
C CYS A 51 0.44 4.67 -13.95
N SER A 52 -0.75 5.20 -14.24
CA SER A 52 -1.32 5.14 -15.59
C SER A 52 -0.46 5.95 -16.56
N LEU A 53 -0.20 5.38 -17.74
CA LEU A 53 0.54 6.05 -18.81
C LEU A 53 -0.28 7.17 -19.47
N VAL A 54 -1.60 7.19 -19.27
CA VAL A 54 -2.53 8.16 -19.85
C VAL A 54 -2.98 9.20 -18.80
N ASN A 55 -3.23 8.76 -17.56
CA ASN A 55 -3.70 9.62 -16.49
C ASN A 55 -2.79 9.51 -15.25
N PRO A 56 -1.74 10.33 -15.13
CA PRO A 56 -0.77 10.22 -14.04
C PRO A 56 -1.36 10.39 -12.63
N VAL A 57 -2.57 10.94 -12.49
CA VAL A 57 -3.26 11.00 -11.19
C VAL A 57 -3.99 9.71 -10.83
N ASP A 58 -4.06 8.70 -11.72
CA ASP A 58 -4.42 7.32 -11.40
C ASP A 58 -3.14 6.52 -11.15
N PHE A 59 -2.81 6.43 -9.87
CA PHE A 59 -1.66 5.66 -9.40
C PHE A 59 -2.02 4.87 -8.14
N SER A 60 -1.15 3.92 -7.79
CA SER A 60 -1.14 3.24 -6.50
C SER A 60 0.30 3.01 -6.08
N ALA A 61 0.62 3.29 -4.82
CA ALA A 61 1.88 2.98 -4.17
C ALA A 61 1.60 2.19 -2.88
N ILE A 62 2.17 1.00 -2.76
CA ILE A 62 1.81 0.02 -1.73
C ILE A 62 3.06 -0.42 -1.00
N LEU A 63 3.07 -0.30 0.32
CA LEU A 63 4.06 -0.94 1.18
C LEU A 63 3.52 -2.30 1.64
N THR A 64 4.18 -3.36 1.23
CA THR A 64 3.84 -4.75 1.60
C THR A 64 4.91 -5.31 2.52
N VAL A 65 4.50 -6.11 3.50
CA VAL A 65 5.39 -6.98 4.28
C VAL A 65 5.11 -8.44 3.96
N LYS A 66 6.16 -9.26 3.88
CA LYS A 66 6.05 -10.72 3.89
C LYS A 66 6.46 -11.23 5.27
N LEU A 67 5.52 -11.87 5.94
CA LEU A 67 5.69 -12.44 7.27
C LEU A 67 6.51 -13.74 7.22
N PRO A 68 7.16 -14.16 8.33
CA PRO A 68 7.86 -15.44 8.41
C PRO A 68 6.97 -16.65 8.10
N SER A 69 5.65 -16.53 8.31
CA SER A 69 4.66 -17.55 7.93
C SER A 69 4.52 -17.75 6.42
N GLY A 70 5.05 -16.82 5.60
CA GLY A 70 4.91 -16.80 4.15
C GLY A 70 3.78 -15.90 3.65
N GLU A 71 2.84 -15.53 4.52
CA GLU A 71 1.75 -14.60 4.22
C GLU A 71 2.29 -13.20 3.89
N SER A 72 1.61 -12.50 2.98
CA SER A 72 1.93 -11.11 2.63
C SER A 72 0.78 -10.19 2.99
N LEU A 73 1.10 -9.04 3.57
CA LEU A 73 0.14 -8.06 4.08
C LEU A 73 0.47 -6.67 3.54
N ASN A 74 -0.53 -5.93 3.07
CA ASN A 74 -0.36 -4.58 2.53
C ASN A 74 -0.57 -3.53 3.62
N LEU A 75 0.51 -3.18 4.32
CA LEU A 75 0.44 -2.32 5.51
C LEU A 75 -0.23 -0.97 5.23
N ILE A 76 0.16 -0.32 4.13
CA ILE A 76 -0.38 0.98 3.72
C ILE A 76 -0.34 1.09 2.21
N ARG A 77 -1.34 1.78 1.66
CA ARG A 77 -1.41 2.09 0.23
C ARG A 77 -1.87 3.52 0.02
N CYS A 78 -1.15 4.28 -0.78
CA CYS A 78 -1.59 5.55 -1.30
C CYS A 78 -2.12 5.34 -2.71
N ASN A 79 -3.34 5.79 -2.98
CA ASN A 79 -3.88 5.83 -4.32
C ASN A 79 -4.12 7.27 -4.76
N GLY A 80 -3.96 7.48 -6.05
CA GLY A 80 -4.43 8.70 -6.70
C GLY A 80 -5.96 8.76 -6.80
N HIS A 81 -6.46 9.69 -7.61
CA HIS A 81 -7.87 10.05 -7.67
C HIS A 81 -8.73 8.89 -8.16
N HIS A 82 -9.65 8.44 -7.30
CA HIS A 82 -10.80 7.63 -7.65
C HIS A 82 -11.77 7.56 -6.47
N PHE A 83 -13.02 7.20 -6.74
CA PHE A 83 -14.01 6.92 -5.71
C PHE A 83 -13.64 5.66 -4.92
N HIS A 84 -13.76 5.72 -3.60
CA HIS A 84 -13.58 4.57 -2.71
C HIS A 84 -14.66 4.51 -1.65
N ARG A 85 -15.13 3.30 -1.33
CA ARG A 85 -16.15 3.09 -0.30
C ARG A 85 -15.59 2.31 0.87
N ASN A 86 -15.64 2.93 2.05
CA ASN A 86 -15.38 2.31 3.33
C ASN A 86 -16.61 1.47 3.72
N THR A 87 -16.58 0.17 3.36
CA THR A 87 -17.75 -0.72 3.51
C THR A 87 -18.29 -0.82 4.93
N MET A 88 -17.40 -0.85 5.94
CA MET A 88 -17.81 -0.97 7.34
C MET A 88 -18.40 0.33 7.88
N GLU A 89 -17.83 1.47 7.48
CA GLU A 89 -18.24 2.83 7.89
C GLU A 89 -19.43 3.33 7.10
N LYS A 90 -19.72 2.70 5.95
CA LYS A 90 -20.72 3.13 4.96
C LYS A 90 -20.44 4.53 4.42
N GLU A 91 -19.18 4.92 4.40
CA GLU A 91 -18.68 6.21 3.94
C GLU A 91 -18.16 6.10 2.49
N LEU A 92 -18.41 7.13 1.68
CA LEU A 92 -17.90 7.25 0.32
C LEU A 92 -16.87 8.39 0.29
N LEU A 93 -15.63 8.05 -0.06
CA LEU A 93 -14.64 9.02 -0.50
C LEU A 93 -14.94 9.36 -1.95
N GLY A 94 -14.96 10.66 -2.26
CA GLY A 94 -15.19 11.18 -3.61
C GLY A 94 -14.05 10.85 -4.58
N ASP A 95 -13.99 11.54 -5.71
CA ASP A 95 -12.89 11.42 -6.67
C ASP A 95 -11.62 12.12 -6.17
N VAL A 96 -11.06 11.57 -5.10
CA VAL A 96 -9.94 12.15 -4.34
C VAL A 96 -8.84 11.12 -4.12
N CYS A 97 -7.66 11.65 -3.88
CA CYS A 97 -6.52 10.89 -3.39
C CYS A 97 -6.79 10.37 -1.98
N HIS A 98 -6.39 9.13 -1.68
CA HIS A 98 -6.65 8.56 -0.37
C HIS A 98 -5.62 7.51 0.06
N LEU A 99 -5.45 7.41 1.38
CA LEU A 99 -4.57 6.48 2.06
C LEU A 99 -5.39 5.33 2.62
N HIS A 100 -5.20 4.15 2.04
CA HIS A 100 -5.67 2.90 2.64
C HIS A 100 -4.74 2.46 3.75
N LYS A 101 -5.34 1.96 4.84
CA LYS A 101 -4.61 1.35 5.95
C LYS A 101 -5.18 -0.03 6.22
N ASP A 102 -4.29 -0.99 6.44
CA ASP A 102 -4.71 -2.21 7.10
C ASP A 102 -5.17 -1.89 8.52
N THR A 103 -6.26 -2.52 8.96
CA THR A 103 -6.75 -2.35 10.33
C THR A 103 -7.15 -3.69 10.93
N GLU A 104 -6.96 -3.83 12.24
CA GLU A 104 -7.34 -5.01 13.03
C GLU A 104 -8.81 -5.36 12.86
N ARG A 105 -9.69 -4.33 12.84
CA ARG A 105 -11.13 -4.53 12.70
C ARG A 105 -11.51 -5.09 11.32
N TYR A 106 -10.83 -4.67 10.26
CA TYR A 106 -11.08 -5.21 8.91
C TYR A 106 -10.55 -6.63 8.79
N ILE A 107 -9.34 -6.88 9.32
CA ILE A 107 -8.73 -8.22 9.35
C ILE A 107 -9.60 -9.21 10.14
N SER A 108 -10.05 -8.85 11.35
CA SER A 108 -10.86 -9.73 12.21
C SER A 108 -12.25 -10.03 11.66
N LYS A 109 -12.80 -9.15 10.82
CA LYS A 109 -14.08 -9.35 10.13
C LYS A 109 -13.95 -10.17 8.83
N GLY A 110 -12.74 -10.58 8.45
CA GLY A 110 -12.49 -11.34 7.21
C GLY A 110 -12.78 -10.53 5.93
N VAL A 111 -12.87 -9.20 6.03
CA VAL A 111 -12.92 -8.33 4.85
C VAL A 111 -11.50 -8.00 4.40
N LYS A 112 -11.37 -7.38 3.22
CA LYS A 112 -10.06 -6.99 2.68
C LYS A 112 -9.33 -6.07 3.69
N PRO A 113 -8.14 -6.43 4.21
CA PRO A 113 -7.46 -5.68 5.27
C PRO A 113 -7.32 -4.17 4.99
N GLU A 114 -6.90 -3.82 3.76
CA GLU A 114 -6.70 -2.44 3.29
C GLU A 114 -8.00 -1.79 2.80
N GLY A 115 -9.16 -2.28 3.24
CA GLY A 115 -10.47 -1.80 2.80
C GLY A 115 -10.90 -0.48 3.41
N TYR A 116 -10.22 -0.03 4.48
CA TYR A 116 -10.43 1.27 5.09
C TYR A 116 -9.47 2.30 4.49
N ALA A 117 -9.98 3.47 4.11
CA ALA A 117 -9.19 4.58 3.63
C ALA A 117 -9.64 5.92 4.19
N VAL A 118 -8.73 6.89 4.19
CA VAL A 118 -8.99 8.29 4.51
C VAL A 118 -8.47 9.18 3.39
N GLU A 119 -9.12 10.31 3.16
CA GLU A 119 -8.62 11.32 2.23
C GLU A 119 -7.18 11.72 2.57
N ALA A 120 -6.31 11.80 1.55
CA ALA A 120 -4.93 12.22 1.73
C ALA A 120 -4.88 13.75 1.88
N SER A 121 -4.08 14.25 2.83
CA SER A 121 -3.92 15.70 3.07
C SER A 121 -3.31 16.47 1.89
N SER A 122 -2.61 15.76 1.00
CA SER A 122 -2.02 16.28 -0.23
C SER A 122 -1.86 15.12 -1.22
N CYS A 123 -2.05 15.41 -2.51
CA CYS A 123 -1.70 14.49 -3.58
C CYS A 123 -0.67 15.19 -4.46
N LEU A 124 0.54 14.61 -4.54
CA LEU A 124 1.73 15.08 -5.28
C LEU A 124 1.99 16.60 -5.31
#